data_AF-A0AAV8VYS4-F1
#
_entry.id   AF-A0AAV8VYS4-F1
#
_cell.length_a   1.000
_cell.length_b   1.000
_cell.length_c   1.000
_cell.angle_alpha   90.00
_cell.angle_beta   90.00
_cell.angle_gamma   90.00
#
_symmetry.space_group_name_H-M   'P 1'
#
loop_
_entity.id
_entity.type
_entity.pdbx_description
1 polymer ?
#
loop_
_entity_poly.entity_id
_entity_poly.type
_entity_poly.pdbx_seq_one_letter_code
_entity_poly.pdbx_strand_id
1 'polypeptide(L)'
;MIMAEKVFTIIQESRAAIEASHYIPGVSEFPLDNETKDALSNILENTALFSEMILRFPDIAVAVLKTNNNWDVLLQWGIAFCNQVRYLLDKSTIKLLHLVSQELNHIERDPNYVNPYRKVMEENRLRENEAQLKMKKKKQVKRGPRLTDHFEL
;
A
#
# COMPACT_ATOMS: atom_id res chain seq x y z
N MET A 1 -11.44 2.77 -9.25
CA MET A 1 -10.89 2.86 -7.87
C MET A 1 -10.66 4.33 -7.57
N ILE A 2 -11.67 5.01 -7.02
CA ILE A 2 -11.66 6.47 -6.85
C ILE A 2 -10.44 6.95 -6.03
N MET A 3 -9.99 6.13 -5.07
CA MET A 3 -8.81 6.43 -4.25
C MET A 3 -7.50 6.46 -5.03
N ALA A 4 -7.21 5.44 -5.85
CA ALA A 4 -5.96 5.37 -6.61
C ALA A 4 -5.87 6.50 -7.64
N GLU A 5 -6.97 6.77 -8.33
CA GLU A 5 -7.07 7.88 -9.27
C GLU A 5 -6.77 9.22 -8.59
N LYS A 6 -7.38 9.49 -7.43
CA LYS A 6 -7.12 10.71 -6.67
C LYS A 6 -5.66 10.83 -6.21
N VAL A 7 -5.06 9.73 -5.74
CA VAL A 7 -3.65 9.68 -5.34
C VAL A 7 -2.73 10.08 -6.49
N PHE A 8 -2.92 9.49 -7.67
CA PHE A 8 -2.09 9.79 -8.83
C PHE A 8 -2.33 11.20 -9.39
N THR A 9 -3.57 11.70 -9.36
CA THR A 9 -3.86 13.09 -9.70
C THR A 9 -3.11 14.06 -8.80
N ILE A 10 -3.13 13.84 -7.48
CA ILE A 10 -2.42 14.70 -6.51
C ILE A 10 -0.91 14.66 -6.74
N ILE A 11 -0.33 13.48 -6.99
CA ILE A 11 1.10 13.36 -7.30
C ILE A 11 1.44 14.13 -8.59
N GLN A 12 0.60 14.03 -9.63
CA GLN A 12 0.83 14.71 -10.90
C GLN A 12 0.75 16.23 -10.77
N GLU A 13 -0.27 16.75 -10.08
CA GLU A 13 -0.44 18.19 -9.83
C GLU A 13 0.71 18.74 -8.98
N SER A 14 1.07 18.03 -7.91
CA SER A 14 2.16 18.43 -7.01
C SER A 14 3.52 18.39 -7.72
N ARG A 15 3.74 17.41 -8.60
CA ARG A 15 4.92 17.37 -9.46
C ARG A 15 5.02 18.62 -10.33
N ALA A 16 3.92 19.02 -10.98
CA ALA A 16 3.92 20.22 -11.81
C ALA A 16 4.23 21.49 -11.00
N ALA A 17 3.72 21.58 -9.76
CA ALA A 17 4.03 22.68 -8.85
C ALA A 17 5.53 22.72 -8.47
N ILE A 18 6.14 21.57 -8.15
CA ILE A 18 7.58 21.48 -7.89
C ILE A 18 8.39 21.86 -9.14
N GLU A 19 8.03 21.36 -10.32
CA GLU A 19 8.73 21.66 -11.58
C GLU A 19 8.63 23.14 -12.00
N ALA A 20 7.53 23.81 -11.61
CA ALA A 20 7.35 25.25 -11.82
C ALA A 20 8.07 26.12 -10.76
N SER A 21 8.51 25.51 -9.65
CA SER A 21 9.22 26.19 -8.57
C SER A 21 10.73 26.32 -8.85
N HIS A 22 11.44 27.06 -8.00
CA HIS A 22 12.91 27.10 -7.98
C HIS A 22 13.55 25.98 -7.13
N TYR A 23 12.75 25.08 -6.57
CA TYR A 23 13.24 24.00 -5.73
C TYR A 23 13.85 22.88 -6.58
N ILE A 24 15.10 22.52 -6.29
CA ILE A 24 15.83 21.45 -6.93
C ILE A 24 16.08 20.34 -5.89
N PRO A 25 15.38 19.19 -5.99
CA PRO A 25 15.52 18.07 -5.07
C PRO A 25 16.98 17.65 -4.85
N GLY A 26 17.41 17.63 -3.60
CA GLY A 26 18.77 17.20 -3.20
C GLY A 26 19.89 18.21 -3.47
N VAL A 27 19.59 19.38 -4.05
CA VAL A 27 20.59 20.43 -4.34
C VAL A 27 20.24 21.74 -3.66
N SER A 28 19.00 22.22 -3.79
CA SER A 28 18.59 23.49 -3.18
C SER A 28 18.31 23.32 -1.69
N GLU A 29 18.32 24.44 -0.96
CA GLU A 29 17.82 24.47 0.40
C GLU A 29 16.33 24.08 0.48
N PHE A 30 15.89 23.69 1.67
CA PHE A 30 14.49 23.34 1.90
C PHE A 30 13.59 24.56 1.64
N PRO A 31 12.47 24.41 0.90
CA PRO A 31 11.62 25.53 0.53
C PRO A 31 11.03 26.19 1.77
N LEU A 32 10.78 27.50 1.69
CA LEU A 32 10.18 28.28 2.78
C LEU A 32 8.71 28.65 2.51
N ASP A 33 8.33 28.72 1.23
CA ASP A 33 6.96 28.96 0.80
C ASP A 33 6.08 27.72 1.05
N ASN A 34 4.80 27.97 1.36
CA ASN A 34 3.87 26.90 1.70
C ASN A 34 3.48 26.06 0.48
N GLU A 35 3.42 26.67 -0.71
CA GLU A 35 3.00 25.96 -1.93
C GLU A 35 3.98 24.84 -2.28
N THR A 36 5.28 25.12 -2.31
CA THR A 36 6.31 24.11 -2.59
C THR A 36 6.38 23.07 -1.47
N LYS A 37 6.20 23.47 -0.19
CA LYS A 37 6.16 22.53 0.94
C LYS A 37 4.96 21.59 0.85
N ASP A 38 3.78 22.10 0.53
CA ASP A 38 2.55 21.31 0.41
C ASP A 38 2.66 20.35 -0.77
N ALA A 39 3.20 20.80 -1.91
CA ALA A 39 3.49 19.95 -3.06
C ALA A 39 4.50 18.84 -2.70
N LEU A 40 5.55 19.17 -1.95
CA LEU A 40 6.54 18.20 -1.49
C LEU A 40 5.90 17.15 -0.58
N SER A 41 5.16 17.57 0.46
CA SER A 41 4.44 16.67 1.37
C SER A 41 3.47 15.77 0.60
N ASN A 42 2.71 16.33 -0.34
CA ASN A 42 1.79 15.57 -1.17
C ASN A 42 2.51 14.48 -1.97
N ILE A 43 3.66 14.77 -2.60
CA ILE A 43 4.43 13.75 -3.33
C ILE A 43 4.92 12.66 -2.37
N LEU A 44 5.54 13.04 -1.26
CA LEU A 44 6.16 12.09 -0.33
C LEU A 44 5.13 11.18 0.33
N GLU A 45 4.06 11.76 0.88
CA GLU A 45 3.03 11.02 1.60
C GLU A 45 2.21 10.12 0.67
N ASN A 46 1.78 10.62 -0.49
CA ASN A 46 1.00 9.81 -1.43
C ASN A 46 1.83 8.69 -2.05
N THR A 47 3.12 8.93 -2.34
CA THR A 47 4.03 7.89 -2.82
C THR A 47 4.25 6.82 -1.74
N ALA A 48 4.48 7.22 -0.49
CA ALA A 48 4.64 6.28 0.62
C ALA A 48 3.36 5.47 0.88
N LEU A 49 2.20 6.12 0.92
CA LEU A 49 0.90 5.48 1.11
C LEU A 49 0.63 4.42 0.04
N PHE A 50 0.80 4.78 -1.23
CA PHE A 50 0.54 3.84 -2.32
C PHE A 50 1.56 2.70 -2.35
N SER A 51 2.83 2.99 -1.98
CA SER A 51 3.86 1.97 -1.82
C SER A 51 3.52 0.96 -0.73
N GLU A 52 2.96 1.42 0.39
CA GLU A 52 2.46 0.55 1.45
C GLU A 52 1.28 -0.31 0.98
N MET A 53 0.34 0.27 0.21
CA MET A 53 -0.77 -0.48 -0.39
C MET A 53 -0.27 -1.58 -1.33
N ILE A 54 0.77 -1.33 -2.13
CA ILE A 54 1.36 -2.34 -3.02
C ILE A 54 1.92 -3.51 -2.22
N LEU A 55 2.68 -3.23 -1.16
CA LEU A 55 3.25 -4.33 -0.38
C LEU A 55 2.17 -5.13 0.37
N ARG A 56 1.13 -4.46 0.88
CA ARG A 56 0.04 -5.12 1.60
C ARG A 56 -0.92 -5.88 0.68
N PHE A 57 -1.20 -5.36 -0.52
CA PHE A 57 -2.18 -5.91 -1.45
C PHE A 57 -1.61 -6.00 -2.88
N PRO A 58 -0.53 -6.78 -3.08
CA PRO A 58 0.24 -6.76 -4.34
C PRO A 58 -0.61 -7.12 -5.55
N ASP A 59 -1.47 -8.13 -5.45
CA ASP A 59 -2.29 -8.59 -6.58
C ASP A 59 -3.29 -7.52 -7.04
N ILE A 60 -3.93 -6.83 -6.07
CA ILE A 60 -4.90 -5.77 -6.35
C ILE A 60 -4.16 -4.55 -6.89
N ALA A 61 -3.12 -4.10 -6.19
CA ALA A 61 -2.38 -2.88 -6.53
C ALA A 61 -1.72 -2.98 -7.91
N VAL A 62 -1.13 -4.13 -8.26
CA VAL A 62 -0.55 -4.35 -9.58
C VAL A 62 -1.62 -4.37 -10.67
N ALA A 63 -2.81 -4.93 -10.40
CA ALA A 63 -3.92 -4.85 -11.35
C ALA A 63 -4.38 -3.41 -11.59
N VAL A 64 -4.37 -2.56 -10.54
CA VAL A 64 -4.66 -1.12 -10.67
C VAL A 64 -3.66 -0.43 -11.57
N LEU A 65 -2.36 -0.64 -11.32
CA LEU A 65 -1.29 -0.02 -12.12
C LEU A 65 -1.39 -0.43 -13.59
N LYS A 66 -1.71 -1.70 -13.87
CA LYS A 66 -1.93 -2.20 -15.24
C LYS A 66 -3.15 -1.61 -15.95
N THR A 67 -4.08 -1.00 -15.20
CA THR A 67 -5.26 -0.35 -15.80
C THR A 67 -4.87 0.97 -16.46
N ASN A 68 -3.81 1.63 -15.98
CA ASN A 68 -3.29 2.87 -16.54
C ASN A 68 -1.76 2.88 -16.47
N ASN A 69 -1.09 2.60 -17.59
CA ASN A 69 0.37 2.57 -17.67
C ASN A 69 1.03 3.89 -17.20
N ASN A 70 0.34 5.03 -17.27
CA ASN A 70 0.88 6.30 -16.78
C ASN A 70 1.06 6.30 -15.25
N TRP A 71 0.25 5.56 -14.50
CA TRP A 71 0.35 5.48 -13.05
C TRP A 71 1.60 4.74 -12.59
N ASP A 72 2.02 3.69 -13.30
CA ASP A 72 3.27 3.00 -12.99
C ASP A 72 4.49 3.91 -13.23
N VAL A 73 4.49 4.65 -14.35
CA VAL A 73 5.53 5.65 -14.65
C VAL A 73 5.56 6.75 -13.60
N LEU A 74 4.40 7.27 -13.20
CA LEU A 74 4.30 8.33 -12.19
C LEU A 74 4.73 7.84 -10.81
N LEU A 75 4.40 6.60 -10.45
CA LEU A 75 4.86 5.98 -9.21
C LEU A 75 6.39 5.78 -9.22
N GLN A 76 6.94 5.25 -10.31
CA GLN A 76 8.39 5.08 -10.47
C GLN A 76 9.12 6.42 -10.33
N TRP A 77 8.58 7.48 -10.96
CA TRP A 77 9.09 8.84 -10.79
C TRP A 77 8.99 9.30 -9.34
N GLY A 78 7.85 9.10 -8.67
CA GLY A 78 7.64 9.48 -7.27
C GLY A 78 8.63 8.78 -6.33
N ILE A 79 8.88 7.49 -6.53
CA ILE A 79 9.89 6.73 -5.78
C ILE A 79 11.30 7.30 -6.01
N ALA A 80 11.65 7.60 -7.26
CA ALA A 80 12.95 8.20 -7.58
C ALA A 80 13.11 9.59 -6.94
N PHE A 81 12.07 10.41 -7.00
CA PHE A 81 12.02 11.72 -6.35
C PHE A 81 12.19 11.60 -4.83
N CYS A 82 11.46 10.69 -4.18
CA CYS A 82 11.61 10.41 -2.75
C CYS A 82 13.07 10.02 -2.39
N ASN A 83 13.76 9.30 -3.27
CA ASN A 83 15.16 8.94 -3.08
C ASN A 83 16.12 10.14 -3.21
N GLN A 84 15.79 11.16 -4.02
CA GLN A 84 16.58 12.41 -4.12
C GLN A 84 16.47 13.24 -2.84
N VAL A 85 15.29 13.25 -2.20
CA VAL A 85 15.04 13.96 -0.94
C VAL A 85 15.06 13.03 0.28
N ARG A 86 15.84 11.95 0.21
CA ARG A 86 15.91 10.91 1.24
C ARG A 86 16.22 11.44 2.65
N TYR A 87 16.86 12.60 2.77
CA TYR A 87 17.14 13.27 4.04
C TYR A 87 15.89 13.77 4.78
N LEU A 88 14.75 13.87 4.08
CA LEU A 88 13.44 14.20 4.66
C LEU A 88 12.65 12.97 5.11
N LEU A 89 13.12 11.77 4.80
CA LEU A 89 12.41 10.53 5.04
C LEU A 89 12.99 9.78 6.24
N ASP A 90 12.12 9.15 7.00
CA ASP A 90 12.53 8.28 8.08
C ASP A 90 13.02 6.91 7.54
N LYS A 91 13.73 6.16 8.40
CA LYS A 91 14.30 4.86 8.00
C LYS A 91 13.23 3.86 7.55
N SER A 92 12.03 3.94 8.11
CA SER A 92 10.96 3.01 7.75
C SER A 92 10.40 3.28 6.36
N THR A 93 10.17 4.54 5.99
CA THR A 93 9.73 4.94 4.64
C THR A 93 10.79 4.61 3.60
N ILE A 94 12.07 4.85 3.90
CA ILE A 94 13.17 4.48 2.99
C ILE A 94 13.17 2.96 2.72
N LYS A 95 12.99 2.15 3.76
CA LYS A 95 12.90 0.69 3.61
C LYS A 95 11.67 0.30 2.81
N LEU A 96 10.53 0.94 3.05
CA LEU A 96 9.29 0.73 2.30
C LEU A 96 9.49 0.96 0.80
N LEU A 97 10.07 2.10 0.42
CA LEU A 97 10.35 2.47 -0.97
C LEU A 97 11.32 1.50 -1.64
N HIS A 98 12.31 0.99 -0.90
CA HIS A 98 13.20 -0.04 -1.41
C HIS A 98 12.47 -1.37 -1.66
N LEU A 99 11.63 -1.81 -0.73
CA LEU A 99 10.87 -3.06 -0.87
C LEU A 99 9.85 -3.00 -2.01
N VAL A 100 9.16 -1.87 -2.19
CA VAL A 100 8.18 -1.73 -3.28
C VAL A 100 8.87 -1.69 -4.64
N SER A 101 10.05 -1.07 -4.73
CA SER A 101 10.84 -1.05 -5.96
C SER A 101 11.23 -2.46 -6.41
N GLN A 102 11.51 -3.35 -5.46
CA GLN A 102 11.75 -4.77 -5.74
C GLN A 102 10.47 -5.53 -6.12
N GLU A 103 9.34 -5.28 -5.43
CA GLU A 103 8.05 -5.94 -5.74
C GLU A 103 7.57 -5.61 -7.16
N LEU A 104 7.79 -4.36 -7.60
CA LEU A 104 7.42 -3.88 -8.94
C LEU A 104 8.49 -4.12 -10.02
N ASN A 105 9.68 -4.60 -9.64
CA ASN A 105 10.85 -4.75 -10.53
C ASN A 105 11.33 -3.43 -11.16
N HIS A 106 11.21 -2.32 -10.45
CA HIS A 106 11.82 -1.03 -10.85
C HIS A 106 13.34 -1.03 -10.64
N ILE A 107 13.83 -1.91 -9.78
CA ILE A 107 15.27 -2.17 -9.53
C ILE A 107 15.55 -3.67 -9.65
N GLU A 108 16.84 -4.03 -9.70
CA GLU A 108 17.26 -5.43 -9.60
C GLU A 108 16.73 -6.04 -8.30
N ARG A 109 15.99 -7.13 -8.45
CA ARG A 109 15.36 -7.84 -7.33
C ARG A 109 16.36 -8.80 -6.71
N ASP A 110 16.50 -8.75 -5.38
CA ASP A 110 17.31 -9.74 -4.66
C ASP A 110 16.72 -11.15 -4.92
N PRO A 111 17.53 -12.15 -5.30
CA PRO A 111 17.05 -13.52 -5.53
C PRO A 111 16.28 -14.11 -4.35
N ASN A 112 16.58 -13.67 -3.13
CA ASN A 112 15.94 -14.09 -1.89
C ASN A 112 14.84 -13.14 -1.41
N TYR A 113 14.47 -12.13 -2.22
CA TYR A 113 13.42 -11.18 -1.87
C TYR A 113 12.06 -11.87 -1.74
N VAL A 114 11.50 -11.75 -0.54
CA VAL A 114 10.12 -12.12 -0.22
C VAL A 114 9.45 -10.92 0.43
N ASN A 115 8.35 -10.45 -0.16
CA ASN A 115 7.56 -9.38 0.41
C ASN A 115 7.10 -9.75 1.84
N PRO A 116 7.54 -9.02 2.88
CA PRO A 116 7.30 -9.39 4.27
C PRO A 116 5.81 -9.32 4.65
N TYR A 117 5.02 -8.52 3.95
CA TYR A 117 3.59 -8.36 4.22
C TYR A 117 2.75 -9.53 3.70
N ARG A 118 3.26 -10.34 2.76
CA ARG A 118 2.57 -11.57 2.32
C ARG A 118 2.45 -12.60 3.44
N LYS A 119 3.49 -12.77 4.25
CA LYS A 119 3.46 -13.70 5.41
C LYS A 119 2.41 -13.28 6.42
N VAL A 120 2.35 -11.99 6.74
CA VAL A 120 1.36 -11.43 7.67
C VAL A 120 -0.07 -11.64 7.15
N MET A 121 -0.31 -11.48 5.85
CA MET A 121 -1.63 -11.74 5.26
C MET A 121 -2.06 -13.20 5.41
N GLU A 122 -1.15 -14.14 5.16
CA GLU A 122 -1.48 -15.57 5.28
C GLU A 122 -1.75 -15.96 6.74
N GLU A 123 -0.93 -15.48 7.68
CA GLU A 123 -1.15 -15.68 9.11
C GLU A 123 -2.48 -15.07 9.58
N ASN A 124 -2.87 -13.91 9.05
CA ASN A 124 -4.17 -13.29 9.33
C ASN A 124 -5.33 -14.14 8.78
N ARG A 125 -5.24 -14.59 7.52
CA ARG A 125 -6.26 -15.46 6.92
C ARG A 125 -6.44 -16.75 7.70
N LEU A 126 -5.35 -17.37 8.14
CA LEU A 126 -5.39 -18.58 8.96
C LEU A 126 -6.12 -18.32 10.28
N ARG A 127 -5.77 -17.24 10.98
CA ARG A 127 -6.45 -16.83 12.23
C ARG A 127 -7.93 -16.55 12.05
N GLU A 128 -8.32 -15.85 10.98
CA GLU A 128 -9.72 -15.57 10.67
C GLU A 128 -10.50 -16.85 10.35
N ASN A 129 -9.92 -17.76 9.56
CA ASN A 129 -10.53 -19.05 9.25
C ASN A 129 -10.76 -19.89 10.52
N GLU A 130 -9.78 -19.93 11.42
CA GLU A 130 -9.92 -20.61 12.71
C GLU A 130 -11.03 -19.99 13.58
N ALA A 131 -11.11 -18.66 13.64
CA ALA A 131 -12.16 -17.96 14.38
C ALA A 131 -13.55 -18.27 13.81
N GLN A 132 -13.71 -18.27 12.48
CA GLN A 132 -14.96 -18.62 11.82
C GLN A 132 -15.37 -20.08 12.05
N LEU A 133 -14.42 -21.02 12.00
CA LEU A 133 -14.66 -22.43 12.32
C LEU A 133 -15.11 -22.62 13.78
N LYS A 134 -14.47 -21.94 14.73
CA LYS A 134 -14.87 -21.95 16.16
C LYS A 134 -16.28 -21.39 16.36
N MET A 135 -16.65 -20.32 15.65
CA MET A 135 -18.01 -19.76 15.69
C MET A 135 -19.05 -20.72 15.09
N LYS A 136 -18.76 -21.37 13.96
CA LYS A 136 -19.65 -22.37 13.33
C LYS A 136 -19.88 -23.59 14.24
N LYS A 137 -18.82 -24.12 14.88
CA LYS A 137 -18.94 -25.21 15.86
C LYS A 137 -19.81 -24.81 17.07
N LYS A 138 -19.63 -23.61 17.64
CA LYS A 138 -20.48 -23.10 18.73
C LYS A 138 -21.97 -22.97 18.34
N LYS A 139 -22.27 -22.62 17.08
CA LYS A 139 -23.66 -22.57 16.58
C LYS A 139 -24.27 -23.97 16.39
N GLN A 140 -23.49 -24.97 15.97
CA GLN A 140 -23.98 -26.35 15.79
C GLN A 140 -24.32 -27.05 17.12
N VAL A 141 -23.61 -26.74 18.21
CA VAL A 141 -23.79 -27.41 19.52
C VAL A 141 -25.07 -26.96 20.26
N LYS A 142 -25.80 -25.94 19.79
CA LYS A 142 -27.03 -25.44 20.44
C LYS A 142 -28.34 -26.06 19.89
N ARG A 143 -28.39 -27.37 19.64
CA ARG A 143 -29.69 -28.06 19.43
C ARG A 143 -30.09 -28.74 20.74
N GLY A 144 -31.08 -28.15 21.42
CA GLY A 144 -31.67 -28.72 22.63
C GLY A 144 -32.42 -30.04 22.36
N PRO A 145 -32.87 -30.74 23.42
CA PRO A 145 -33.54 -32.02 23.28
C PRO A 145 -34.78 -31.90 22.39
N ARG A 146 -34.91 -32.79 21.40
CA ARG A 146 -36.15 -32.93 20.62
C ARG A 146 -36.99 -34.02 21.28
N LEU A 147 -38.16 -33.65 21.78
CA LEU A 147 -39.23 -34.59 22.12
C LEU A 147 -39.65 -35.29 20.82
N THR A 148 -39.32 -36.57 20.68
CA THR A 148 -39.96 -37.45 19.72
C THR A 148 -41.17 -38.05 20.41
N ASP A 149 -42.37 -37.63 20.03
CA ASP A 149 -43.62 -38.25 20.48
C ASP A 149 -43.70 -39.66 19.89
N HIS A 150 -43.33 -40.66 20.68
CA HIS A 150 -43.78 -42.03 20.49
C HIS A 150 -45.13 -42.17 21.20
N PHE A 151 -46.22 -42.07 20.43
CA PHE A 151 -47.53 -42.54 20.85
C PHE A 151 -47.61 -44.04 20.55
N GLU A 152 -47.52 -44.88 21.58
CA GLU A 152 -47.96 -46.27 21.50
C GLU A 152 -49.41 -46.37 22.02
N LEU A 153 -50.17 -47.22 21.32
CA LEU A 153 -51.62 -47.40 21.28
C LEU A 153 -52.30 -47.67 22.64
#